data_AF-A0A1S9AMT6-F1
#
_entry.id   AF-A0A1S9AMT6-F1
#
_cell.length_a   1.000
_cell.length_b   1.000
_cell.length_c   1.000
_cell.angle_alpha   90.00
_cell.angle_beta   90.00
_cell.angle_gamma   90.00
#
_symmetry.space_group_name_H-M   'P 1'
#
loop_
_entity.id
_entity.type
_entity.pdbx_description
1 polymer ?
#
loop_
_entity_poly.entity_id
_entity_poly.type
_entity_poly.pdbx_seq_one_letter_code
_entity_poly.pdbx_strand_id
1 'polypeptide(L)'
;MLCSGWIKLPGLEDLLPSIDEALANGAVITVYSNLKETLEGVAPALASRTGLTHRMVGPRSRALHTKIYYFESGDEYTAVIGSANITKGGLSANEELSVTLQGTRGDPLFLDLQRYLATLAGMKFA
;
A
#
# COMPACT_ATOMS: atom_id res chain seq x y z
N MET A 1 -5.26 -1.08 -2.53
CA MET A 1 -3.86 -1.58 -2.47
C MET A 1 -2.99 -0.54 -1.78
N LEU A 2 -2.16 -0.95 -0.83
CA LEU A 2 -1.23 -0.07 -0.11
C LEU A 2 0.20 -0.54 -0.40
N CYS A 3 1.02 0.31 -1.00
CA CYS A 3 2.40 0.00 -1.35
C CYS A 3 3.32 0.92 -0.57
N SER A 4 4.25 0.37 0.20
CA SER A 4 5.22 1.17 0.94
C SER A 4 6.51 0.39 1.10
N GLY A 5 7.63 0.96 0.67
CA GLY A 5 8.94 0.32 0.82
C GLY A 5 9.28 0.02 2.27
N TRP A 6 8.94 0.94 3.18
CA TRP A 6 9.10 0.80 4.63
C TRP A 6 7.73 0.74 5.31
N ILE A 7 7.57 -0.14 6.29
CA ILE A 7 6.40 -0.11 7.18
C ILE A 7 6.88 -0.21 8.63
N LYS A 8 6.40 0.71 9.48
CA LYS A 8 6.61 0.69 10.93
C LYS A 8 5.28 0.62 11.64
N LEU A 9 5.21 -0.13 12.74
CA LEU A 9 3.97 -0.35 13.49
C LEU A 9 3.24 0.95 13.86
N PRO A 10 3.89 2.01 14.39
CA PRO A 10 3.17 3.24 14.73
C PRO A 10 2.50 3.95 13.54
N GLY A 11 3.08 3.84 12.35
CA GLY A 11 2.44 4.39 11.14
C GLY A 11 1.32 3.49 10.63
N LEU A 12 1.48 2.17 10.77
CA LEU A 12 0.42 1.23 10.44
C LEU A 12 -0.79 1.44 11.36
N GLU A 13 -0.57 1.60 12.68
CA GLU A 13 -1.60 1.83 13.70
C GLU A 13 -2.52 3.01 13.36
N ASP A 14 -1.96 4.11 12.83
CA ASP A 14 -2.74 5.25 12.37
C ASP A 14 -3.71 4.89 11.22
N LEU A 15 -3.38 3.88 10.41
CA LEU A 15 -4.20 3.41 9.28
C LEU A 15 -5.13 2.24 9.63
N LEU A 16 -4.86 1.52 10.73
CA LEU A 16 -5.60 0.31 11.08
C LEU A 16 -7.12 0.52 11.20
N PRO A 17 -7.65 1.60 11.81
CA PRO A 17 -9.09 1.82 11.88
C PRO A 17 -9.76 1.88 10.51
N SER A 18 -9.17 2.60 9.54
CA SER A 18 -9.71 2.70 8.18
C SER A 18 -9.55 1.40 7.39
N ILE A 19 -8.48 0.64 7.64
CA ILE A 19 -8.31 -0.70 7.06
C ILE A 19 -9.41 -1.63 7.57
N ASP A 20 -9.68 -1.62 8.87
CA ASP A 20 -10.69 -2.48 9.50
C ASP A 20 -12.10 -2.13 9.02
N GLU A 21 -12.41 -0.84 8.92
CA GLU A 21 -13.68 -0.37 8.34
C GLU A 21 -13.85 -0.78 6.87
N ALA A 22 -12.80 -0.62 6.06
CA ALA A 22 -12.84 -1.04 4.66
C ALA A 22 -13.06 -2.55 4.50
N LEU A 23 -12.38 -3.37 5.31
CA LEU A 23 -12.59 -4.82 5.33
C LEU A 23 -14.00 -5.20 5.77
N ALA A 24 -14.55 -4.53 6.79
CA ALA A 24 -15.93 -4.73 7.23
C ALA A 24 -16.95 -4.40 6.13
N ASN A 25 -16.63 -3.44 5.26
CA ASN A 25 -17.41 -3.06 4.08
C ASN A 25 -17.13 -3.96 2.85
N GLY A 26 -16.39 -5.06 3.01
CA GLY A 26 -16.13 -6.04 1.96
C GLY A 26 -15.00 -5.68 1.01
N ALA A 27 -14.16 -4.69 1.34
CA ALA A 27 -13.00 -4.37 0.53
C ALA A 27 -11.98 -5.52 0.54
N VAL A 28 -11.31 -5.73 -0.59
CA VAL A 28 -10.16 -6.63 -0.70
C VAL A 28 -8.89 -5.79 -0.62
N ILE A 29 -8.09 -6.01 0.41
CA ILE A 29 -6.90 -5.19 0.67
C ILE A 29 -5.65 -6.01 0.42
N THR A 30 -4.73 -5.45 -0.36
CA THR A 30 -3.37 -5.97 -0.48
C THR A 30 -2.38 -4.90 -0.03
N VAL A 31 -1.45 -5.29 0.84
CA VAL A 31 -0.32 -4.47 1.31
C VAL A 31 0.97 -5.02 0.70
N TYR A 32 1.80 -4.16 0.12
CA TYR A 32 3.11 -4.48 -0.41
C TYR A 32 4.20 -3.76 0.38
N SER A 33 5.22 -4.50 0.80
CA SER A 33 6.42 -3.95 1.45
C SER A 33 7.67 -4.76 1.11
N ASN A 34 8.84 -4.31 1.57
CA ASN A 34 10.04 -5.16 1.55
C ASN A 34 10.13 -5.99 2.83
N LEU A 35 10.63 -7.22 2.74
CA LEU A 35 10.80 -8.08 3.91
C LEU A 35 11.72 -7.45 4.97
N LYS A 36 12.84 -6.82 4.57
CA LYS A 36 13.83 -6.28 5.52
C LYS A 36 13.37 -4.97 6.19
N GLU A 37 12.44 -4.25 5.57
CA GLU A 37 11.98 -2.90 5.96
C GLU A 37 10.54 -2.93 6.49
N THR A 38 9.99 -4.13 6.66
CA THR A 38 8.79 -4.42 7.45
C THR A 38 9.25 -4.66 8.89
N LEU A 39 9.10 -3.65 9.75
CA LEU A 39 9.61 -3.75 11.13
C LEU A 39 8.72 -4.62 12.02
N GLU A 40 9.24 -4.95 13.20
CA GLU A 40 8.58 -5.79 14.20
C GLU A 40 7.14 -5.32 14.48
N GLY A 41 6.23 -6.30 14.67
CA GLY A 41 4.82 -6.07 14.94
C GLY A 41 3.95 -5.81 13.70
N VAL A 42 4.52 -5.37 12.57
CA VAL A 42 3.75 -5.07 11.34
C VAL A 42 3.12 -6.33 10.74
N ALA A 43 3.92 -7.35 10.46
CA ALA A 43 3.45 -8.59 9.85
C ALA A 43 2.34 -9.28 10.68
N PRO A 44 2.49 -9.50 12.01
CA PRO A 44 1.41 -10.09 12.80
C PRO A 44 0.17 -9.19 12.89
N ALA A 45 0.33 -7.86 12.94
CA ALA A 45 -0.81 -6.94 12.91
C ALA A 45 -1.59 -7.02 11.58
N LEU A 46 -0.91 -7.15 10.45
CA LEU A 46 -1.59 -7.33 9.16
C LEU A 46 -2.20 -8.73 9.04
N ALA A 47 -1.50 -9.77 9.50
CA ALA A 47 -1.96 -11.16 9.40
C ALA A 47 -3.19 -11.47 10.25
N SER A 48 -3.47 -10.69 11.31
CA SER A 48 -4.67 -10.87 12.14
C SER A 48 -5.97 -10.40 11.45
N ARG A 49 -5.90 -9.79 10.27
CA ARG A 49 -7.04 -9.24 9.54
C ARG A 49 -7.45 -10.13 8.39
N THR A 50 -8.56 -10.86 8.55
CA THR A 50 -9.15 -11.66 7.48
C THR A 50 -9.55 -10.76 6.30
N GLY A 51 -9.24 -11.19 5.07
CA GLY A 51 -9.48 -10.40 3.85
C GLY A 51 -8.34 -9.45 3.45
N LEU A 52 -7.31 -9.33 4.28
CA LEU A 52 -6.08 -8.61 3.95
C LEU A 52 -4.97 -9.59 3.53
N THR A 53 -4.30 -9.27 2.42
CA THR A 53 -3.09 -9.97 1.97
C THR A 53 -1.87 -9.07 2.15
N HIS A 54 -0.83 -9.54 2.83
CA HIS A 54 0.45 -8.85 2.93
C HIS A 54 1.51 -9.56 2.09
N ARG A 55 2.08 -8.87 1.09
CA ARG A 55 3.10 -9.41 0.18
C ARG A 55 4.43 -8.69 0.42
N MET A 56 5.39 -9.42 0.98
CA MET A 56 6.72 -8.91 1.28
C MET A 56 7.72 -9.30 0.20
N VAL A 57 8.30 -8.32 -0.48
CA VAL A 57 9.33 -8.53 -1.50
C VAL A 57 10.56 -9.15 -0.86
N GLY A 58 11.02 -10.26 -1.43
CA GLY A 58 12.13 -11.04 -0.89
C GLY A 58 13.49 -10.32 -0.99
N PRO A 59 14.48 -10.69 -0.15
CA PRO A 59 15.74 -9.97 0.01
C PRO A 59 16.69 -10.06 -1.20
N ARG A 60 16.42 -10.98 -2.14
CA ARG A 60 17.18 -11.18 -3.39
C ARG A 60 16.49 -10.54 -4.60
N SER A 61 15.38 -9.86 -4.39
CA SER A 61 14.60 -9.16 -5.42
C SER A 61 14.99 -7.68 -5.46
N ARG A 62 14.64 -6.98 -6.54
CA ARG A 62 14.74 -5.52 -6.58
C ARG A 62 13.86 -4.93 -5.47
N ALA A 63 14.41 -4.03 -4.65
CA ALA A 63 13.68 -3.41 -3.56
C ALA A 63 12.49 -2.57 -4.07
N LEU A 64 11.36 -2.69 -3.38
CA LEU A 64 10.20 -1.82 -3.53
C LEU A 64 10.52 -0.46 -2.92
N HIS A 65 10.62 0.59 -3.74
CA HIS A 65 10.79 1.96 -3.24
C HIS A 65 9.54 2.84 -3.39
N THR A 66 8.49 2.27 -3.93
CA THR A 66 7.24 2.94 -4.24
C THR A 66 6.41 3.23 -3.00
N LYS A 67 5.73 4.38 -3.00
CA LYS A 67 4.66 4.70 -2.06
C LYS A 67 3.40 5.06 -2.85
N ILE A 68 2.43 4.16 -2.83
CA ILE A 68 1.14 4.30 -3.52
C ILE A 68 0.04 3.82 -2.58
N TYR A 69 -0.96 4.67 -2.36
CA TYR A 69 -2.20 4.34 -1.66
C TYR A 69 -3.30 4.37 -2.71
N TYR A 70 -3.74 3.20 -3.15
CA TYR A 70 -4.62 3.05 -4.30
C TYR A 70 -5.96 2.45 -3.89
N PHE A 71 -7.04 3.05 -4.35
CA PHE A 71 -8.41 2.73 -4.01
C PHE A 71 -9.25 2.64 -5.29
N GLU A 72 -10.12 1.63 -5.38
CA GLU A 72 -11.09 1.47 -6.47
C GLU A 72 -12.47 1.23 -5.86
N SER A 73 -13.50 1.83 -6.44
CA SER A 73 -14.90 1.58 -6.10
C SER A 73 -15.76 1.76 -7.34
N GLY A 74 -16.45 0.69 -7.76
CA GLY A 74 -17.22 0.71 -9.00
C GLY A 74 -16.33 1.05 -10.20
N ASP A 75 -16.67 2.15 -10.88
CA ASP A 75 -15.93 2.65 -12.05
C ASP A 75 -14.92 3.76 -11.73
N GLU A 76 -14.74 4.10 -10.45
CA GLU A 76 -13.86 5.18 -10.01
C GLU A 76 -12.61 4.63 -9.35
N TYR A 77 -11.51 5.40 -9.47
CA TYR A 77 -10.30 5.15 -8.72
C TYR A 77 -9.76 6.42 -8.06
N THR A 78 -9.02 6.23 -6.98
CA THR A 78 -8.20 7.27 -6.35
C THR A 78 -6.84 6.71 -6.03
N ALA A 79 -5.78 7.46 -6.33
CA ALA A 79 -4.41 7.12 -6.00
C ALA A 79 -3.73 8.30 -5.32
N VAL A 80 -3.16 8.07 -4.13
CA VAL A 80 -2.22 8.98 -3.50
C VAL A 80 -0.81 8.45 -3.73
N ILE A 81 0.02 9.23 -4.43
CA ILE A 81 1.35 8.81 -4.87
C ILE A 81 2.36 9.87 -4.43
N GLY A 82 3.46 9.46 -3.80
CA GLY A 82 4.42 10.42 -3.27
C GLY A 82 5.60 9.80 -2.54
N SER A 83 6.13 10.55 -1.58
CA SER A 83 7.29 10.17 -0.75
C SER A 83 6.92 9.46 0.57
N ALA A 84 5.66 9.55 0.99
CA ALA A 84 5.18 9.09 2.30
C ALA A 84 5.12 7.56 2.45
N ASN A 85 6.08 6.97 3.19
CA ASN A 85 5.97 5.57 3.63
C ASN A 85 4.96 5.42 4.78
N ILE A 86 4.44 4.21 5.00
CA ILE A 86 3.58 3.84 6.14
C ILE A 86 4.41 3.81 7.43
N THR A 87 4.72 4.99 7.94
CA THR A 87 5.50 5.25 9.15
C THR A 87 4.94 6.51 9.80
N LYS A 88 5.06 6.66 11.12
CA LYS A 88 4.57 7.87 11.80
C LYS A 88 5.16 9.16 11.19
N GLY A 89 6.46 9.11 10.86
CA GLY A 89 7.17 10.15 10.12
C GLY A 89 6.47 10.49 8.80
N GLY A 90 6.40 9.52 7.89
CA GLY A 90 5.84 9.73 6.56
C GLY A 90 4.36 10.08 6.50
N LEU A 91 3.58 9.74 7.53
CA LEU A 91 2.13 10.03 7.56
C LEU A 91 1.78 11.35 8.26
N SER A 92 2.64 11.87 9.16
CA SER A 92 2.21 12.97 10.05
C SER A 92 3.29 13.93 10.53
N ALA A 93 4.58 13.62 10.38
CA ALA A 93 5.63 14.42 11.02
C ALA A 93 6.71 14.93 10.06
N ASN A 94 7.00 14.19 8.99
CA ASN A 94 7.97 14.60 7.99
C ASN A 94 7.37 15.64 7.04
N GLU A 95 8.25 16.43 6.42
CA GLU A 95 7.92 17.12 5.18
C GLU A 95 7.87 16.07 4.07
N GLU A 96 6.71 15.92 3.44
CA GLU A 96 6.44 14.88 2.45
C GLU A 96 5.63 15.49 1.31
N LEU A 97 5.95 15.07 0.08
CA LEU A 97 5.22 15.49 -1.11
C LEU A 97 4.42 14.30 -1.65
N SER A 98 3.12 14.51 -1.81
CA SER A 98 2.21 13.56 -2.46
C SER A 98 1.26 14.27 -3.40
N VAL A 99 0.87 13.57 -4.47
CA VAL A 99 -0.19 13.99 -5.37
C VAL A 99 -1.37 13.05 -5.22
N THR A 100 -2.58 13.60 -5.30
CA THR A 100 -3.81 12.79 -5.39
C THR A 100 -4.27 12.79 -6.83
N LEU A 101 -4.48 11.60 -7.36
CA LEU A 101 -4.98 11.35 -8.72
C LEU A 101 -6.34 10.68 -8.60
N GLN A 102 -7.31 11.18 -9.35
CA GLN A 102 -8.67 10.66 -9.40
C GLN A 102 -9.11 10.56 -10.85
N GLY A 103 -9.89 9.52 -11.15
CA GLY A 103 -10.36 9.27 -12.49
C GLY A 103 -11.30 8.07 -12.55
N THR A 104 -11.59 7.63 -13.76
CA THR A 104 -12.48 6.51 -14.04
C THR A 104 -11.71 5.36 -14.66
N ARG A 105 -12.21 4.13 -14.54
CA ARG A 105 -11.57 2.98 -15.16
C ARG A 105 -11.48 3.20 -16.67
N GLY A 106 -10.34 2.82 -17.22
CA GLY A 106 -10.07 2.89 -18.66
C GLY A 106 -9.52 4.23 -19.16
N ASP A 107 -9.44 5.27 -18.32
CA ASP A 107 -8.70 6.47 -18.71
C ASP A 107 -7.18 6.18 -18.85
N PRO A 108 -6.42 7.01 -19.59
CA PRO A 108 -5.01 6.72 -19.85
C PRO A 108 -4.15 6.57 -18.57
N LEU A 109 -4.43 7.38 -17.54
CA LEU A 109 -3.67 7.38 -16.30
C LEU A 109 -4.00 6.15 -15.44
N PHE A 110 -5.26 5.73 -15.42
CA PHE A 110 -5.69 4.46 -14.87
C PHE A 110 -4.91 3.30 -15.48
N LEU A 111 -4.83 3.24 -16.81
CA LEU A 111 -4.13 2.17 -17.52
C LEU A 111 -2.63 2.15 -17.20
N ASP A 112 -1.99 3.32 -17.08
CA ASP A 112 -0.60 3.44 -16.64
C ASP A 112 -0.39 2.89 -15.23
N LEU A 113 -1.26 3.29 -14.30
CA LEU A 113 -1.20 2.85 -12.91
C LEU A 113 -1.44 1.35 -12.79
N GLN A 114 -2.42 0.80 -13.50
CA GLN A 114 -2.71 -0.64 -13.52
C GLN A 114 -1.53 -1.46 -14.06
N ARG A 115 -0.87 -0.99 -15.15
CA ARG A 115 0.34 -1.66 -15.65
C ARG A 115 1.45 -1.71 -14.61
N TYR A 116 1.63 -0.62 -13.86
CA TYR A 116 2.60 -0.59 -12.78
C TYR A 116 2.22 -1.52 -11.62
N LEU A 117 0.97 -1.49 -11.16
CA LEU A 117 0.48 -2.36 -10.08
C LEU A 117 0.55 -3.85 -10.45
N ALA A 118 0.30 -4.20 -11.72
CA ALA A 118 0.48 -5.56 -12.23
C ALA A 118 1.96 -6.00 -12.19
N THR A 119 2.89 -5.07 -12.48
CA THR A 119 4.33 -5.33 -12.34
C THR A 119 4.70 -5.65 -10.89
N LEU A 120 4.12 -4.92 -9.92
CA LEU A 120 4.30 -5.23 -8.50
C LEU A 120 3.79 -6.63 -8.17
N ALA A 121 2.58 -7.00 -8.64
CA ALA A 121 2.00 -8.31 -8.36
C ALA A 121 2.84 -9.49 -8.88
N GLY A 122 3.68 -9.26 -9.91
CA GLY A 122 4.61 -10.24 -10.47
C GLY A 122 6.00 -10.29 -9.81
N MET A 123 6.27 -9.47 -8.79
CA MET A 123 7.54 -9.52 -8.06
C MET A 123 7.71 -10.86 -7.30
N LYS A 124 8.96 -11.21 -6.96
CA LYS A 124 9.24 -12.39 -6.12
C LYS A 124 9.08 -12.02 -4.65
N PHE A 125 8.11 -12.68 -4.01
CA PHE A 125 7.78 -12.52 -2.60
C PHE A 125 8.44 -13.62 -1.75
N ALA A 126 8.65 -13.31 -0.47
CA ALA A 126 9.17 -14.25 0.52
C ALA A 126 8.08 -15.19 1.06
#